data_AF-A0A0M4M7F7-F1
#
_entry.id   AF-A0A0M4M7F7-F1
#
_cell.length_a   1.000
_cell.length_b   1.000
_cell.length_c   1.000
_cell.angle_alpha   90.00
_cell.angle_beta   90.00
_cell.angle_gamma   90.00
#
_symmetry.space_group_name_H-M   'P 1'
#
loop_
_entity.id
_entity.type
_entity.pdbx_description
1 polymer ?
#
loop_
_entity_poly.entity_id
_entity_poly.type
_entity_poly.pdbx_seq_one_letter_code
_entity_poly.pdbx_strand_id
1 'polypeptide(L)'
;MEIQETAAVLAKIQSFDNRNVDNPNIMAWHEVLAPYTLNDCLKAVSQYFAKSADWIMPAHVVERVRAIEECRRNKFHSGVYPTQNDEQSGNWIEVTRRLNRAVATGTLTPAAYQRYHDQNLTLGAALGLVAIQ
;
A
#
# COMPACT_ATOMS: atom_id res chain seq x y z
N MET A 1 -0.63 3.61 7.76
CA MET A 1 -1.56 2.94 8.68
C MET A 1 -1.53 3.65 10.02
N GLU A 2 -2.64 3.65 10.74
CA GLU A 2 -2.75 4.16 12.11
C GLU A 2 -2.14 3.17 13.12
N ILE A 3 -1.97 3.62 14.37
CA ILE A 3 -1.34 2.80 15.41
C ILE A 3 -2.15 1.55 15.76
N GLN A 4 -3.49 1.62 15.72
CA GLN A 4 -4.38 0.48 15.95
C GLN A 4 -4.25 -0.58 14.85
N GLU A 5 -3.97 -0.14 13.61
CA GLU A 5 -3.70 -1.05 12.50
C GLU A 5 -2.35 -1.76 12.68
N THR A 6 -1.35 -1.07 13.24
CA THR A 6 -0.07 -1.70 13.60
C THR A 6 -0.27 -2.78 14.67
N ALA A 7 -1.11 -2.52 15.68
CA ALA A 7 -1.48 -3.51 16.68
C ALA A 7 -2.14 -4.74 16.03
N ALA A 8 -3.00 -4.56 15.03
CA ALA A 8 -3.59 -5.67 14.28
C ALA A 8 -2.55 -6.51 13.50
N VAL A 9 -1.51 -5.88 12.94
CA VAL A 9 -0.39 -6.61 12.32
C VAL A 9 0.34 -7.45 13.35
N LEU A 10 0.66 -6.89 14.51
CA LEU A 10 1.33 -7.61 15.60
C LEU A 10 0.48 -8.73 16.19
N ALA A 11 -0.82 -8.53 16.33
CA ALA A 11 -1.76 -9.57 16.77
C ALA A 11 -1.77 -10.77 15.81
N LYS A 12 -1.72 -10.51 14.50
CA LYS A 12 -1.58 -11.57 13.50
C LYS A 12 -0.24 -12.30 13.60
N ILE A 13 0.85 -11.58 13.86
CA ILE A 13 2.17 -12.21 14.04
C ILE A 13 2.17 -13.09 15.29
N GLN A 14 1.63 -12.58 16.40
CA GLN A 14 1.49 -13.31 17.66
C GLN A 14 0.72 -14.63 17.48
N SER A 15 -0.29 -14.68 16.60
CA SER A 15 -1.01 -15.93 16.34
C SER A 15 -0.19 -17.00 15.61
N PHE A 16 0.98 -16.65 15.05
CA PHE A 16 1.91 -17.60 14.43
C PHE A 16 3.05 -18.00 15.37
N ASP A 17 3.65 -17.04 16.08
CA ASP A 17 4.89 -17.28 16.84
C ASP A 17 4.73 -17.18 18.38
N ASN A 18 3.51 -16.95 18.87
CA ASN A 18 3.17 -16.83 20.28
C ASN A 18 3.98 -15.77 21.04
N ARG A 19 4.49 -14.72 20.36
CA ARG A 19 5.18 -13.62 21.05
C ARG A 19 4.25 -12.87 22.00
N ASN A 20 4.81 -12.28 23.06
CA ASN A 20 4.10 -11.31 23.87
C ASN A 20 4.16 -9.93 23.20
N VAL A 21 3.00 -9.31 23.01
CA VAL A 21 2.86 -7.98 22.40
C VAL A 21 2.31 -7.02 23.45
N ASP A 22 2.99 -5.90 23.65
CA ASP A 22 2.59 -4.81 24.51
C ASP A 22 2.68 -3.45 23.79
N ASN A 23 2.38 -2.36 24.48
CA ASN A 23 2.37 -1.01 23.90
C ASN A 23 3.76 -0.58 23.36
N PRO A 24 4.88 -0.77 24.09
CA PRO A 24 6.21 -0.51 23.54
C PRO A 24 6.48 -1.22 22.22
N ASN A 25 6.10 -2.51 22.11
CA ASN A 25 6.26 -3.27 20.86
C ASN A 25 5.45 -2.65 19.72
N ILE A 26 4.21 -2.24 19.98
CA ILE A 26 3.35 -1.57 18.98
C ILE A 26 3.97 -0.25 18.52
N MET A 27 4.46 0.58 19.43
CA MET A 27 5.07 1.87 19.09
C MET A 27 6.32 1.69 18.23
N ALA A 28 7.22 0.77 18.61
CA ALA A 28 8.44 0.49 17.85
C ALA A 28 8.13 -0.06 16.44
N TRP A 29 7.13 -0.93 16.31
CA TRP A 29 6.71 -1.42 15.00
C TRP A 29 6.02 -0.32 14.17
N HIS A 30 5.28 0.58 14.82
CA HIS A 30 4.55 1.64 14.15
C HIS A 30 5.48 2.64 13.47
N GLU A 31 6.62 2.97 14.09
CA GLU A 31 7.66 3.82 13.48
C GLU A 31 8.11 3.30 12.10
N VAL A 32 8.10 1.99 11.90
CA VAL A 32 8.49 1.34 10.64
C VAL A 32 7.30 1.13 9.71
N LEU A 33 6.15 0.74 10.24
CA LEU A 33 5.00 0.30 9.45
C LEU A 33 4.02 1.43 9.08
N ALA A 34 4.05 2.58 9.76
CA ALA A 34 3.15 3.71 9.50
C ALA A 34 3.04 4.11 8.01
N PRO A 35 4.11 4.08 7.19
CA PRO A 35 4.02 4.41 5.78
C PRO A 35 3.28 3.38 4.91
N TYR A 36 2.94 2.20 5.40
CA TYR A 36 2.34 1.11 4.62
C TYR A 36 0.85 0.92 4.94
N THR A 37 0.17 0.11 4.12
CA THR A 37 -1.26 -0.20 4.31
C THR A 37 -1.41 -1.42 5.21
N LEU A 38 -2.48 -1.47 6.02
CA LEU A 38 -2.79 -2.63 6.85
C LEU A 38 -2.88 -3.93 6.01
N ASN A 39 -3.63 -3.88 4.91
CA ASN A 39 -3.86 -5.05 4.05
C ASN A 39 -2.54 -5.63 3.51
N ASP A 40 -1.61 -4.79 3.07
CA ASP A 40 -0.32 -5.25 2.56
C ASP A 40 0.54 -5.85 3.65
N CYS A 41 0.58 -5.25 4.83
CA CYS A 41 1.31 -5.78 5.96
C CYS A 41 0.74 -7.13 6.44
N LEU A 42 -0.59 -7.27 6.53
CA LEU A 42 -1.22 -8.55 6.87
C LEU A 42 -0.92 -9.63 5.81
N LYS A 43 -0.94 -9.27 4.53
CA LYS A 43 -0.57 -10.19 3.44
C LYS A 43 0.91 -10.59 3.53
N ALA A 44 1.80 -9.64 3.80
CA ALA A 44 3.23 -9.88 3.99
C ALA A 44 3.50 -10.86 5.15
N VAL A 45 2.80 -10.72 6.28
CA VAL A 45 2.91 -11.66 7.41
C VAL A 45 2.51 -13.08 6.98
N SER A 46 1.38 -13.24 6.29
CA SER A 46 0.98 -14.56 5.76
C SER A 46 2.00 -15.14 4.77
N GLN A 47 2.55 -14.31 3.88
CA GLN A 47 3.57 -14.75 2.92
C GLN A 47 4.89 -15.16 3.59
N TYR A 48 5.23 -14.55 4.72
CA TYR A 48 6.40 -14.92 5.52
C TYR A 48 6.20 -16.30 6.14
N PHE A 49 5.16 -16.48 6.94
CA PHE A 49 4.92 -17.72 7.68
C PHE A 49 4.48 -18.90 6.80
N ALA A 50 4.08 -18.67 5.55
CA ALA A 50 3.88 -19.73 4.57
C ALA A 50 5.20 -20.43 4.14
N LYS A 51 6.36 -19.80 4.39
CA LYS A 51 7.67 -20.27 3.91
C LYS A 51 8.76 -20.35 4.99
N SER A 52 8.57 -19.71 6.13
CA SER A 52 9.54 -19.69 7.23
C SER A 52 8.81 -19.89 8.56
N ALA A 53 9.49 -20.55 9.49
CA ALA A 53 9.07 -20.69 10.88
C ALA A 53 9.89 -19.80 11.83
N ASP A 54 10.78 -18.95 11.30
CA ASP A 54 11.70 -18.13 12.08
C ASP A 54 11.00 -16.90 12.66
N TRP A 55 11.68 -16.25 13.60
CA TRP A 55 11.16 -15.02 14.20
C TRP A 55 11.08 -13.87 13.19
N ILE A 56 9.88 -13.32 13.00
CA ILE A 56 9.66 -12.21 12.06
C ILE A 56 9.97 -10.84 12.70
N MET A 57 10.64 -9.97 11.94
CA MET A 57 11.00 -8.60 12.31
C MET A 57 10.34 -7.59 11.35
N PRO A 58 10.23 -6.30 11.70
CA PRO A 58 9.60 -5.29 10.85
C PRO A 58 10.18 -5.25 9.43
N ALA A 59 11.50 -5.42 9.30
CA ALA A 59 12.19 -5.42 8.01
C ALA A 59 11.68 -6.54 7.07
N HIS A 60 11.36 -7.72 7.59
CA HIS A 60 10.82 -8.84 6.79
C HIS A 60 9.43 -8.53 6.23
N VAL A 61 8.62 -7.77 6.99
CA VAL A 61 7.31 -7.29 6.54
C VAL A 61 7.49 -6.23 5.46
N VAL A 62 8.36 -5.24 5.69
CA VAL A 62 8.64 -4.16 4.73
C VAL A 62 9.14 -4.70 3.38
N GLU A 63 10.07 -5.65 3.40
CA GLU A 63 10.57 -6.33 2.20
C GLU A 63 9.42 -6.89 1.35
N ARG A 64 8.50 -7.63 1.99
CA ARG A 64 7.36 -8.27 1.31
C ARG A 64 6.32 -7.27 0.85
N VAL A 65 6.05 -6.23 1.64
CA VAL A 65 5.16 -5.14 1.21
C VAL A 65 5.71 -4.47 -0.04
N ARG A 66 7.02 -4.16 -0.08
CA ARG A 66 7.65 -3.57 -1.27
C ARG A 66 7.53 -4.47 -2.49
N ALA A 67 7.69 -5.78 -2.34
CA ALA A 67 7.47 -6.75 -3.42
C ALA A 67 5.99 -6.77 -3.90
N ILE A 68 5.03 -6.63 -2.98
CA ILE A 68 3.60 -6.51 -3.32
C ILE A 68 3.35 -5.22 -4.12
N GLU A 69 3.87 -4.08 -3.66
CA GLU A 69 3.73 -2.80 -4.37
C GLU A 69 4.41 -2.82 -5.74
N GLU A 70 5.57 -3.45 -5.86
CA GLU A 70 6.28 -3.63 -7.12
C GLU A 70 5.47 -4.49 -8.10
N CYS A 71 4.91 -5.60 -7.64
CA CYS A 71 4.01 -6.43 -8.44
C CYS A 71 2.81 -5.62 -8.96
N ARG A 72 2.27 -4.68 -8.17
CA ARG A 72 1.22 -3.76 -8.62
C ARG A 72 1.73 -2.78 -9.66
N ARG A 73 2.86 -2.11 -9.42
CA ARG A 73 3.48 -1.17 -10.37
C ARG A 73 3.77 -1.83 -11.72
N ASN A 74 4.24 -3.08 -11.71
CA ASN A 74 4.56 -3.82 -12.94
C ASN A 74 3.34 -4.12 -13.83
N LYS A 75 2.12 -4.01 -13.31
CA LYS A 75 0.90 -4.10 -14.14
C LYS A 75 0.69 -2.88 -15.05
N PHE A 76 1.40 -1.79 -14.77
CA PHE A 76 1.36 -0.54 -15.53
C PHE A 76 2.59 -0.48 -16.45
N HIS A 77 2.68 -1.42 -17.39
CA HIS A 77 3.83 -1.69 -18.26
C HIS A 77 4.52 -0.42 -18.84
N SER A 78 3.74 0.62 -19.16
CA SER A 78 4.20 1.87 -19.76
C SER A 78 4.50 3.00 -18.75
N GLY A 79 4.54 2.69 -17.47
CA GLY A 79 4.57 3.68 -16.39
C GLY A 79 3.20 4.31 -16.13
N VAL A 80 3.19 5.28 -15.22
CA VAL A 80 1.98 6.03 -14.86
C VAL A 80 2.25 7.52 -14.95
N TYR A 81 1.40 8.23 -15.69
CA TYR A 81 1.53 9.66 -15.93
C TYR A 81 0.18 10.36 -15.71
N PRO A 82 0.21 11.64 -15.28
CA PRO A 82 -1.01 12.43 -15.17
C PRO A 82 -1.73 12.62 -16.52
N THR A 83 -3.04 12.89 -16.47
CA THR A 83 -3.84 13.34 -17.62
C THR A 83 -3.61 14.81 -17.91
N GLN A 84 -4.02 15.25 -19.11
CA GLN A 84 -3.97 16.66 -19.49
C GLN A 84 -4.81 17.55 -18.55
N ASN A 85 -5.93 17.04 -18.05
CA ASN A 85 -6.78 17.77 -17.10
C ASN A 85 -6.05 17.99 -15.75
N ASP A 86 -5.29 16.99 -15.28
CA ASP A 86 -4.43 17.17 -14.11
C ASP A 86 -3.25 18.11 -14.39
N GLU A 87 -2.68 18.12 -15.60
CA GLU A 87 -1.64 19.09 -15.99
C GLU A 87 -2.14 20.53 -15.93
N GLN A 88 -3.36 20.79 -16.41
CA GLN A 88 -3.99 22.11 -16.38
C GLN A 88 -4.27 22.61 -14.96
N SER A 89 -4.35 21.72 -13.97
CA SER A 89 -4.52 22.08 -12.56
C SER A 89 -3.27 22.70 -11.91
N GLY A 90 -2.12 22.68 -12.59
CA GLY A 90 -0.88 23.34 -12.15
C GLY A 90 -0.13 22.61 -11.02
N ASN A 91 -0.52 21.39 -10.65
CA ASN A 91 0.08 20.65 -9.54
C ASN A 91 0.66 19.29 -9.95
N TRP A 92 1.45 19.28 -11.02
CA TRP A 92 2.01 18.07 -11.63
C TRP A 92 2.79 17.18 -10.65
N ILE A 93 3.58 17.79 -9.75
CA ILE A 93 4.40 17.06 -8.77
C ILE A 93 3.51 16.32 -7.75
N GLU A 94 2.50 16.99 -7.20
CA GLU A 94 1.56 16.39 -6.25
C GLU A 94 0.76 15.26 -6.92
N VAL A 95 0.21 15.51 -8.10
CA VAL A 95 -0.59 14.51 -8.82
C VAL A 95 0.26 13.29 -9.14
N THR A 96 1.48 13.48 -9.65
CA THR A 96 2.40 12.37 -9.95
C THR A 96 2.72 11.56 -8.70
N ARG A 97 3.00 12.21 -7.56
CA ARG A 97 3.24 11.52 -6.28
C ARG A 97 2.01 10.75 -5.82
N ARG A 98 0.82 11.36 -5.85
CA ARG A 98 -0.44 10.72 -5.45
C ARG A 98 -0.81 9.56 -6.38
N LEU A 99 -0.56 9.68 -7.67
CA LEU A 99 -0.79 8.64 -8.68
C LEU A 99 0.10 7.44 -8.41
N ASN A 100 1.41 7.65 -8.27
CA ASN A 100 2.36 6.60 -7.92
C ASN A 100 1.99 5.92 -6.60
N ARG A 101 1.57 6.71 -5.62
CA ARG A 101 1.12 6.16 -4.33
C ARG A 101 -0.14 5.30 -4.49
N ALA A 102 -1.15 5.77 -5.21
CA ALA A 102 -2.40 5.05 -5.42
C ALA A 102 -2.19 3.71 -6.16
N VAL A 103 -1.24 3.68 -7.10
CA VAL A 103 -0.81 2.45 -7.79
C VAL A 103 -0.12 1.50 -6.81
N ALA A 104 0.84 2.01 -6.03
CA ALA A 104 1.58 1.21 -5.06
C ALA A 104 0.64 0.58 -4.00
N THR A 105 -0.32 1.34 -3.48
CA THR A 105 -1.32 0.86 -2.50
C THR A 105 -2.45 0.03 -3.13
N GLY A 106 -2.52 -0.03 -4.46
CA GLY A 106 -3.59 -0.73 -5.17
C GLY A 106 -4.95 -0.02 -5.13
N THR A 107 -5.00 1.22 -4.63
CA THR A 107 -6.20 2.08 -4.69
C THR A 107 -6.57 2.41 -6.13
N LEU A 108 -5.58 2.51 -7.01
CA LEU A 108 -5.80 2.65 -8.45
C LEU A 108 -5.52 1.32 -9.16
N THR A 109 -6.54 0.76 -9.80
CA THR A 109 -6.42 -0.45 -10.62
C THR A 109 -6.06 -0.10 -12.07
N PRO A 110 -5.50 -1.04 -12.86
CA PRO A 110 -5.23 -0.80 -14.28
C PRO A 110 -6.49 -0.39 -15.07
N ALA A 111 -7.66 -0.98 -14.76
CA ALA A 111 -8.92 -0.62 -15.40
C ALA A 111 -9.38 0.80 -15.03
N ALA A 112 -9.21 1.21 -13.77
CA ALA A 112 -9.51 2.57 -13.33
C ALA A 112 -8.54 3.59 -13.95
N TYR A 113 -7.27 3.24 -14.10
CA TYR A 113 -6.26 4.05 -14.78
C TYR A 113 -6.55 4.22 -16.27
N GLN A 114 -7.03 3.17 -16.94
CA GLN A 114 -7.45 3.28 -18.34
C GLN A 114 -8.60 4.28 -18.49
N ARG A 115 -9.62 4.19 -17.62
CA ARG A 115 -10.74 5.16 -17.60
C ARG A 115 -10.29 6.58 -17.29
N TYR A 116 -9.36 6.74 -16.34
CA TYR A 116 -8.74 8.01 -16.00
C TYR A 116 -8.17 8.71 -17.24
N HIS A 117 -7.46 7.97 -18.10
CA HIS A 117 -6.94 8.48 -19.37
C HIS A 117 -8.02 8.65 -20.44
N ASP A 118 -8.85 7.64 -20.69
CA ASP A 118 -9.85 7.65 -21.76
C ASP A 118 -10.85 8.81 -21.62
N GLN A 119 -11.19 9.16 -20.37
CA GLN A 119 -12.15 10.21 -20.05
C GLN A 119 -11.48 11.54 -19.63
N ASN A 120 -10.15 11.62 -19.68
CA ASN A 120 -9.38 12.80 -19.26
C ASN A 120 -9.81 13.34 -17.88
N LEU A 121 -10.00 12.44 -16.92
CA LEU A 121 -10.46 12.79 -15.57
C LEU A 121 -9.33 13.38 -14.74
N THR A 122 -9.67 14.05 -13.64
CA THR A 122 -8.69 14.36 -12.59
C THR A 122 -8.45 13.13 -11.72
N LEU A 123 -7.27 13.03 -11.11
CA LEU A 123 -6.95 11.90 -10.22
C LEU A 123 -7.95 11.78 -9.06
N GLY A 124 -8.45 12.90 -8.55
CA GLY A 124 -9.49 12.92 -7.51
C GLY A 124 -10.77 12.23 -7.96
N ALA A 125 -11.24 12.50 -9.18
CA ALA A 125 -12.44 11.86 -9.73
C ALA A 125 -12.21 10.36 -9.96
N ALA A 126 -11.05 9.98 -10.50
CA ALA A 126 -10.71 8.58 -10.72
C ALA A 126 -10.67 7.76 -9.43
N LEU A 127 -10.13 8.33 -8.34
CA LEU A 127 -10.08 7.67 -7.03
C LEU A 127 -11.45 7.67 -6.33
N GLY A 128 -12.25 8.73 -6.48
CA GLY A 128 -13.58 8.83 -5.89
C GLY A 128 -14.58 7.83 -6.47
N LEU A 129 -14.48 7.51 -7.76
CA LEU A 129 -15.33 6.51 -8.42
C LEU A 129 -15.06 5.07 -7.95
N VAL A 130 -13.85 4.79 -7.45
CA VAL A 130 -13.48 3.48 -6.91
C VAL A 130 -14.12 3.24 -5.53
N ALA A 131 -14.49 4.28 -4.78
CA ALA A 131 -15.13 4.15 -3.47
C ALA A 131 -16.61 3.73 -3.51
N ILE A 132 -17.22 3.62 -4.71
CA ILE A 132 -18.65 3.32 -4.91
C ILE A 132 -18.86 1.89 -5.47
N GLN A 133 -17.81 1.07 -5.58
CA GLN A 133 -17.90 -0.33 -6.03
C GLN A 133 -17.44 -1.30 -4.94
#